data_AF-A0A1H9EN35-F1
#
_entry.id   AF-A0A1H9EN35-F1
#
_cell.length_a   1.000
_cell.length_b   1.000
_cell.length_c   1.000
_cell.angle_alpha   90.00
_cell.angle_beta   90.00
_cell.angle_gamma   90.00
#
_symmetry.space_group_name_H-M   'P 1'
#
loop_
_entity.id
_entity.type
_entity.pdbx_description
1 polymer ?
#
loop_
_entity_poly.entity_id
_entity_poly.type
_entity_poly.pdbx_seq_one_letter_code
_entity_poly.pdbx_strand_id
1 'polypeptide(L)'
;MEQLRNKLTTMPQKFWIYNYAMSLVYFLLDNHWAALPLILFPVAVILISSLAKTYRIDPHYQTLIGFYPFEKGNLLSFGLALLLNFIIWQVSHWLVLIALFLLYTQDRNH
;
A
#
# COMPACT_ATOMS: atom_id res chain seq x y z
N MET A 1 -17.34 -7.77 -1.07
CA MET A 1 -16.24 -8.52 -0.36
C MET A 1 -15.41 -9.48 -1.23
N GLU A 2 -16.02 -10.22 -2.17
CA GLU A 2 -15.36 -11.29 -2.93
C GLU A 2 -14.23 -10.81 -3.87
N GLN A 3 -14.39 -9.62 -4.47
CA GLN A 3 -13.37 -9.00 -5.31
C GLN A 3 -12.10 -8.62 -4.54
N LEU A 4 -12.24 -8.16 -3.28
CA LEU A 4 -11.11 -7.82 -2.43
C LEU A 4 -10.34 -9.08 -2.02
N ARG A 5 -11.07 -10.14 -1.64
CA ARG A 5 -10.50 -11.46 -1.34
C ARG A 5 -9.71 -11.99 -2.53
N ASN A 6 -10.28 -11.96 -3.73
CA ASN A 6 -9.61 -12.41 -4.94
C ASN A 6 -8.38 -11.56 -5.29
N LYS A 7 -8.41 -10.24 -5.05
CA LYS A 7 -7.23 -9.38 -5.23
C LYS A 7 -6.13 -9.67 -4.23
N LEU A 8 -6.47 -9.94 -2.96
CA LEU A 8 -5.49 -10.31 -1.93
C LEU A 8 -4.82 -11.66 -2.21
N THR A 9 -5.58 -12.63 -2.71
CA THR A 9 -5.07 -13.99 -2.98
C THR A 9 -4.33 -14.12 -4.31
N THR A 10 -4.60 -13.24 -5.28
CA THR A 10 -3.95 -13.26 -6.61
C THR A 10 -2.69 -12.39 -6.71
N MET A 11 -2.33 -11.66 -5.65
CA MET A 11 -1.12 -10.84 -5.67
C MET A 11 0.16 -11.68 -5.64
N PRO A 12 1.22 -11.27 -6.39
CA PRO A 12 2.49 -11.98 -6.38
C PRO A 12 3.07 -12.06 -4.97
N GLN A 13 3.57 -13.23 -4.56
CA GLN A 13 4.19 -13.41 -3.24
C GLN A 13 5.34 -12.42 -2.98
N LYS A 14 6.08 -12.07 -4.03
CA LYS A 14 7.14 -11.04 -3.98
C LYS A 14 6.61 -9.69 -3.51
N PHE A 15 5.42 -9.27 -3.95
CA PHE A 15 4.82 -8.00 -3.53
C PHE A 15 4.67 -7.92 -2.01
N TRP A 16 4.13 -8.99 -1.41
CA TRP A 16 3.98 -9.08 0.04
C TRP A 16 5.32 -9.00 0.76
N ILE A 17 6.30 -9.79 0.29
CA ILE A 17 7.65 -9.82 0.89
C ILE A 17 8.31 -8.43 0.83
N TYR A 18 8.29 -7.75 -0.33
CA TYR A 18 8.92 -6.43 -0.48
C TYR A 18 8.28 -5.38 0.43
N ASN A 19 6.94 -5.34 0.51
CA ASN A 19 6.26 -4.36 1.34
C ASN A 19 6.40 -4.67 2.84
N TYR A 20 6.40 -5.94 3.26
CA TYR A 20 6.70 -6.31 4.64
C TYR A 20 8.14 -6.00 5.03
N ALA A 21 9.11 -6.29 4.14
CA ALA A 21 10.51 -5.95 4.37
C ALA A 21 10.69 -4.44 4.54
N MET A 22 10.07 -3.61 3.70
CA MET A 22 10.14 -2.16 3.87
C MET A 22 9.37 -1.65 5.08
N SER A 23 8.24 -2.27 5.44
CA SER A 23 7.54 -1.97 6.68
C SER A 23 8.42 -2.20 7.90
N LEU A 24 9.22 -3.27 7.89
CA LEU A 24 10.19 -3.57 8.94
C LEU A 24 11.32 -2.53 8.97
N VAL A 25 11.83 -2.13 7.81
CA VAL A 25 12.83 -1.04 7.73
C VAL A 25 12.28 0.24 8.35
N TYR A 26 11.04 0.63 8.03
CA TYR A 26 10.42 1.82 8.62
C TYR A 26 10.19 1.69 10.11
N PHE A 27 9.79 0.51 10.58
CA PHE A 27 9.66 0.23 12.01
C PHE A 27 10.98 0.39 12.76
N LEU A 28 12.10 -0.06 12.18
CA LEU A 28 13.43 0.09 12.77
C LEU A 28 13.94 1.54 12.74
N LEU A 29 13.45 2.35 11.81
CA LEU A 29 13.79 3.77 11.69
C LEU A 29 12.90 4.69 12.52
N ASP A 30 11.70 4.24 12.89
CA ASP A 30 10.77 5.00 13.70
C ASP A 30 11.02 4.79 15.20
N ASN A 31 11.21 5.89 15.92
CA ASN A 31 11.50 5.86 17.36
C ASN A 31 10.31 5.44 18.22
N HIS A 32 9.11 5.35 17.65
CA HIS A 32 7.88 5.10 18.41
C HIS A 32 7.51 3.61 18.48
N TRP A 33 8.30 2.73 17.84
CA TRP A 33 8.11 1.27 17.83
C TRP A 33 6.64 0.86 17.62
N ALA A 34 5.93 1.59 16.75
CA ALA A 34 4.54 1.35 16.50
C ALA A 34 4.39 0.05 15.70
N ALA A 35 4.02 -1.03 16.39
CA ALA A 35 3.84 -2.35 15.79
C ALA A 35 2.60 -2.42 14.86
N LEU A 36 1.66 -1.49 15.02
CA LEU A 36 0.42 -1.47 14.26
C LEU A 36 0.64 -1.14 12.76
N PRO A 37 1.36 -0.06 12.40
CA PRO A 37 1.81 0.19 11.02
C PRO A 37 2.57 -0.95 10.37
N LEU A 38 3.33 -1.74 11.14
CA LEU A 38 4.14 -2.85 10.62
C LEU A 38 3.29 -3.82 9.78
N ILE A 39 2.09 -4.14 10.29
CA ILE A 39 1.14 -5.07 9.68
C ILE A 39 0.18 -4.33 8.74
N LEU A 40 -0.24 -3.11 9.09
CA LEU A 40 -1.24 -2.36 8.32
C LEU A 40 -0.68 -1.75 7.05
N PHE A 41 0.61 -1.45 6.97
CA PHE A 41 1.24 -0.89 5.77
C PHE A 41 1.04 -1.74 4.50
N PRO A 42 1.43 -3.04 4.45
CA PRO A 42 1.23 -3.84 3.25
C PRO A 42 -0.25 -3.92 2.87
N VAL A 43 -1.16 -3.95 3.85
CA VAL A 43 -2.61 -3.92 3.59
C VAL A 43 -3.05 -2.59 3.00
N ALA A 44 -2.57 -1.46 3.54
CA ALA A 44 -2.86 -0.13 3.05
C ALA A 44 -2.39 0.06 1.60
N VAL A 45 -1.16 -0.39 1.26
CA VAL A 45 -0.65 -0.32 -0.12
C VAL A 45 -1.58 -1.07 -1.07
N ILE A 46 -2.04 -2.26 -0.71
CA ILE A 46 -2.95 -3.05 -1.55
C ILE A 46 -4.28 -2.35 -1.77
N LEU A 47 -4.84 -1.79 -0.71
CA LEU A 47 -6.11 -1.06 -0.77
C LEU A 47 -5.98 0.16 -1.69
N ILE A 48 -4.91 0.93 -1.55
CA ILE A 48 -4.64 2.10 -2.38
C ILE A 48 -4.43 1.68 -3.84
N SER A 49 -3.61 0.65 -4.11
CA SER A 49 -3.41 0.14 -5.48
C SER A 49 -4.72 -0.38 -6.09
N SER A 50 -5.59 -0.99 -5.27
CA SER A 50 -6.90 -1.46 -5.71
C SER A 50 -7.81 -0.30 -6.09
N LEU A 51 -7.87 0.76 -5.27
CA LEU A 51 -8.64 1.97 -5.54
C LEU A 51 -8.09 2.70 -6.77
N ALA A 52 -6.76 2.83 -6.90
CA ALA A 52 -6.13 3.48 -8.04
C ALA A 52 -6.55 2.82 -9.37
N LYS A 53 -6.67 1.49 -9.40
CA LYS A 53 -7.21 0.75 -10.56
C LYS A 53 -8.70 1.02 -10.78
N THR A 54 -9.51 1.02 -9.73
CA THR A 54 -10.95 1.31 -9.83
C THR A 54 -11.21 2.71 -10.38
N TYR A 55 -10.43 3.71 -9.96
CA TYR A 55 -10.54 5.10 -10.39
C TYR A 55 -9.71 5.44 -11.65
N ARG A 56 -9.10 4.44 -12.31
CA ARG A 56 -8.29 4.60 -13.52
C ARG A 56 -7.18 5.67 -13.38
N ILE A 57 -6.52 5.73 -12.23
CA ILE A 57 -5.35 6.57 -12.01
C ILE A 57 -4.23 6.11 -12.95
N ASP A 58 -3.53 7.07 -13.57
CA ASP A 58 -2.44 6.82 -14.52
C ASP A 58 -1.43 5.78 -13.97
N PRO A 59 -1.10 4.73 -14.75
CA PRO A 59 -0.15 3.69 -14.36
C PRO A 59 1.20 4.23 -13.86
N HIS A 60 1.64 5.40 -14.36
CA HIS A 60 2.88 6.02 -13.93
C HIS A 60 2.90 6.30 -12.43
N TYR A 61 1.83 6.85 -11.86
CA TYR A 61 1.73 7.13 -10.43
C TYR A 61 1.53 5.87 -9.58
N GLN A 62 1.02 4.78 -10.17
CA GLN A 62 0.86 3.51 -9.45
C GLN A 62 2.22 2.88 -9.09
N THR A 63 3.28 3.16 -9.86
CA THR A 63 4.64 2.68 -9.58
C THR A 63 5.26 3.29 -8.32
N LEU A 64 4.69 4.40 -7.82
CA LEU A 64 5.12 5.07 -6.58
C LEU A 64 4.45 4.49 -5.33
N ILE A 65 3.44 3.62 -5.50
CA ILE A 65 2.63 3.05 -4.42
C ILE A 65 3.08 1.63 -4.15
N GLY A 66 3.77 1.42 -3.03
CA GLY A 66 4.46 0.17 -2.72
C GLY A 66 5.82 0.06 -3.41
N PHE A 67 6.59 -0.96 -3.01
CA PHE A 67 7.94 -1.22 -3.55
C PHE A 67 7.97 -2.28 -4.67
N TYR A 68 6.81 -2.64 -5.22
CA TYR A 68 6.73 -3.64 -6.28
C TYR A 68 5.67 -3.29 -7.34
N PRO A 69 6.00 -3.37 -8.65
CA PRO A 69 7.33 -3.60 -9.21
C PRO A 69 8.12 -2.29 -9.23
N PHE A 70 9.17 -2.17 -8.40
CA PHE A 70 10.06 -1.02 -8.49
C PHE A 70 11.05 -1.21 -9.63
N GLU A 71 10.86 -0.49 -10.74
CA GLU A 71 11.80 -0.51 -11.87
C GLU A 71 13.11 0.16 -11.48
N LYS A 72 14.20 -0.62 -11.53
CA LYS A 72 15.55 -0.13 -11.26
C LYS A 72 15.99 0.78 -12.40
N GLY A 73 15.89 2.09 -12.21
CA GLY A 73 16.37 3.02 -13.24
C GLY A 73 16.47 4.48 -12.81
N ASN A 74 15.66 4.93 -11.84
CA ASN A 74 15.62 6.35 -11.48
C ASN A 74 15.72 6.56 -9.96
N LEU A 75 16.89 7.01 -9.50
CA LEU A 75 17.19 7.30 -8.09
C LEU A 75 16.23 8.33 -7.49
N LEU A 76 15.80 9.31 -8.29
CA LEU A 76 14.83 10.33 -7.86
C LEU A 76 13.45 9.72 -7.61
N SER A 77 12.97 8.85 -8.50
CA SER A 77 11.72 8.12 -8.33
C SER A 77 11.78 7.18 -7.12
N PHE A 78 12.96 6.63 -6.81
CA PHE A 78 13.18 5.80 -5.63
C PHE A 78 13.08 6.61 -4.33
N GLY A 79 13.71 7.79 -4.28
CA GLY A 79 13.59 8.69 -3.15
C GLY A 79 12.15 9.17 -2.92
N LEU A 80 11.43 9.49 -4.00
CA LEU A 80 10.01 9.87 -3.92
C LEU A 80 9.13 8.71 -3.45
N ALA A 81 9.35 7.49 -3.96
CA ALA A 81 8.63 6.31 -3.52
C ALA A 81 8.92 6.01 -2.05
N LEU A 82 10.16 6.12 -1.58
CA LEU A 82 10.51 5.98 -0.16
C LEU A 82 9.74 6.97 0.70
N LEU A 83 9.76 8.26 0.35
CA LEU A 83 9.09 9.30 1.12
C LEU A 83 7.57 9.10 1.16
N LEU A 84 6.94 8.81 0.02
CA LEU A 84 5.50 8.52 -0.06
C LEU A 84 5.13 7.27 0.73
N ASN A 85 5.90 6.18 0.61
CA ASN A 85 5.62 4.95 1.34
C ASN A 85 5.86 5.11 2.85
N PHE A 86 6.81 5.94 3.27
CA PHE A 86 6.98 6.29 4.69
C PHE A 86 5.77 7.06 5.24
N ILE A 87 5.22 8.02 4.49
CA ILE A 87 3.98 8.71 4.85
C ILE A 87 2.83 7.70 4.94
N ILE A 88 2.66 6.84 3.94
CA ILE A 88 1.65 5.77 3.95
C ILE A 88 1.81 4.87 5.16
N TRP A 89 3.04 4.55 5.58
CA TRP A 89 3.31 3.76 6.77
C TRP A 89 2.82 4.46 8.04
N GLN A 90 3.17 5.74 8.22
CA GLN A 90 2.73 6.56 9.38
C GLN A 90 1.20 6.67 9.46
N VAL A 91 0.52 6.85 8.34
CA VAL A 91 -0.95 7.01 8.29
C VAL A 91 -1.70 5.73 7.90
N SER A 92 -1.01 4.58 7.88
CA SER A 92 -1.55 3.30 7.37
C SER A 92 -2.85 2.89 8.05
N HIS A 93 -2.97 3.14 9.37
CA HIS A 93 -4.18 2.87 10.13
C HIS A 93 -5.39 3.69 9.67
N TRP A 94 -5.21 5.00 9.43
CA TRP A 94 -6.26 5.85 8.86
C TRP A 94 -6.62 5.45 7.44
N LEU A 95 -5.62 5.10 6.62
CA LEU A 95 -5.82 4.69 5.23
C LEU A 95 -6.60 3.38 5.13
N VAL A 96 -6.31 2.42 6.00
CA VAL A 96 -7.08 1.16 6.08
C VAL A 96 -8.53 1.45 6.49
N LEU A 97 -8.77 2.31 7.48
CA LEU A 97 -10.13 2.69 7.89
C LEU A 97 -10.91 3.37 6.76
N ILE A 98 -10.31 4.33 6.07
CA ILE A 98 -10.94 5.04 4.93
C ILE A 98 -11.25 4.05 3.81
N ALA A 99 -10.31 3.17 3.47
CA ALA A 99 -10.50 2.20 2.41
C ALA A 99 -11.59 1.17 2.74
N LEU A 100 -11.64 0.67 3.99
CA LEU A 100 -12.72 -0.21 4.44
C LEU A 100 -14.08 0.49 4.39
N PHE A 101 -14.14 1.76 4.82
CA PHE A 101 -15.36 2.57 4.74
C PHE A 101 -15.84 2.75 3.29
N LEU A 102 -14.93 3.11 2.38
CA LEU A 102 -15.26 3.27 0.96
C LEU A 102 -15.75 1.96 0.34
N LEU A 103 -15.08 0.84 0.63
CA LEU A 103 -15.52 -0.48 0.15
C LEU A 103 -16.90 -0.86 0.69
N TYR A 104 -17.18 -0.57 1.97
CA TYR A 104 -18.51 -0.79 2.56
C TYR A 104 -19.59 0.06 1.86
N THR A 105 -19.31 1.33 1.59
CA THR A 105 -20.27 2.20 0.88
C THR A 105 -20.50 1.78 -0.57
N GLN A 106 -19.47 1.27 -1.26
CA GLN A 106 -19.62 0.74 -2.63
C GLN A 106 -20.47 -0.53 -2.67
N ASP A 107 -20.32 -1.43 -1.70
CA ASP A 107 -21.10 -2.67 -1.60
C ASP A 107 -22.60 -2.39 -1.35
N ARG A 108 -22.94 -1.25 -0.73
CA ARG A 108 -24.32 -0.81 -0.49
C ARG A 108 -24.99 -0.10 -1.67
N ASN A 109 -24.20 0.45 -2.59
CA ASN A 109 -24.68 1.20 -3.75
C ASN A 109 -24.78 0.33 -5.02
N HIS A 110 -24.49 -0.97 -4.91
CA HIS A 110 -24.65 -2.01 -5.93
C HIS A 110 -25.71 -3.02 -5.51
#